data_AF-A0A6A0A599-F1
#
_entry.id   AF-A0A6A0A599-F1
#
_cell.length_a   1.000
_cell.length_b   1.000
_cell.length_c   1.000
_cell.angle_alpha   90.00
_cell.angle_beta   90.00
_cell.angle_gamma   90.00
#
_symmetry.space_group_name_H-M   'P 1'
#
loop_
_entity.id
_entity.type
_entity.pdbx_description
1 polymer ?
#
loop_
_entity_poly.entity_id
_entity_poly.type
_entity_poly.pdbx_seq_one_letter_code
_entity_poly.pdbx_strand_id
1 'polypeptide(L)'
;GIKEGGRTGLVAVVVSACFGLALFLAPILQAVPSVATAPVLVLVGAMMMGEAGHIDWTRMATAVPAFLCMVIQPFTFSIANGIYAGLLFTLILFFTTGDFLIYIRGAMARDQADAVQAVAAPTAAGLHAPLLPGRDAEVGGGLPGTSPLSTASHASHFQRQSLSATTAQATNIVR
;
A
#
# COMPACT_ATOMS: atom_id res chain seq x y z
N GLY A 1 -8.12 0.63 -12.45
CA GLY A 1 -8.86 -0.06 -11.36
C GLY A 1 -9.27 0.88 -10.23
N ILE A 2 -8.32 1.37 -9.43
CA ILE A 2 -8.65 2.24 -8.28
C ILE A 2 -9.06 3.65 -8.73
N LYS A 3 -8.48 4.13 -9.84
CA LYS A 3 -8.86 5.40 -10.50
C LYS A 3 -10.27 5.38 -11.12
N GLU A 4 -10.76 4.22 -11.56
CA GLU A 4 -12.14 4.06 -12.06
C GLU A 4 -13.15 3.65 -10.96
N GLY A 5 -12.78 3.73 -9.67
CA GLY A 5 -13.74 3.54 -8.56
C GLY A 5 -13.79 2.15 -7.93
N GLY A 6 -12.84 1.24 -8.21
CA GLY A 6 -12.77 -0.10 -7.63
C GLY A 6 -12.33 -0.20 -6.16
N ARG A 7 -12.79 0.70 -5.28
CA ARG A 7 -12.37 0.76 -3.86
C ARG A 7 -13.18 -0.14 -2.92
N THR A 8 -14.35 -0.62 -3.35
CA THR A 8 -15.32 -1.28 -2.46
C THR A 8 -15.21 -2.81 -2.43
N GLY A 9 -14.15 -3.42 -3.00
CA GLY A 9 -13.99 -4.87 -3.08
C GLY A 9 -15.00 -5.60 -3.98
N LEU A 10 -16.13 -4.97 -4.28
CA LEU A 10 -17.20 -5.48 -5.14
C LEU A 10 -16.69 -5.81 -6.54
N VAL A 11 -15.76 -5.02 -7.07
CA VAL A 11 -15.12 -5.29 -8.37
C VAL A 11 -14.38 -6.63 -8.36
N ALA A 12 -13.69 -6.99 -7.27
CA ALA A 12 -12.97 -8.26 -7.19
C ALA A 12 -13.94 -9.46 -7.19
N VAL A 13 -15.08 -9.33 -6.50
CA VAL A 13 -16.15 -10.36 -6.47
C VAL A 13 -16.81 -10.52 -7.84
N VAL A 14 -17.09 -9.42 -8.53
CA VAL A 14 -17.68 -9.46 -9.87
C VAL A 14 -16.71 -10.03 -10.89
N VAL A 15 -15.42 -9.65 -10.82
CA VAL A 15 -14.37 -10.18 -11.70
C VAL A 15 -14.15 -11.67 -11.47
N SER A 16 -14.10 -12.14 -10.22
CA SER A 16 -13.93 -13.57 -9.94
C SER A 16 -15.14 -14.40 -10.37
N ALA A 17 -16.36 -13.90 -10.18
CA ALA A 17 -17.57 -14.53 -10.68
C ALA A 17 -17.59 -14.60 -12.22
N CYS A 18 -17.23 -13.51 -12.90
CA CYS A 18 -17.12 -13.47 -14.36
C CYS A 18 -16.02 -14.41 -14.88
N PHE A 19 -14.86 -14.47 -14.22
CA PHE A 19 -13.78 -15.41 -14.55
C PHE A 19 -14.20 -16.87 -14.33
N GLY A 20 -14.96 -17.15 -13.27
CA GLY A 20 -15.57 -18.46 -13.02
C GLY A 20 -16.55 -18.86 -14.13
N LEU A 21 -17.40 -17.93 -14.59
CA LEU A 21 -18.27 -18.15 -15.75
C LEU A 21 -17.48 -18.33 -17.05
N ALA A 22 -16.37 -17.62 -17.22
CA ALA A 22 -15.50 -17.74 -18.39
C ALA A 22 -14.86 -19.14 -18.52
N LEU A 23 -14.65 -19.87 -17.42
CA LEU A 23 -14.18 -21.27 -17.46
C LEU A 23 -15.19 -22.20 -18.15
N PHE A 24 -16.51 -21.94 -18.07
CA PHE A 24 -17.52 -22.69 -18.84
C PHE A 24 -17.48 -22.36 -20.33
N LEU A 25 -16.99 -21.17 -20.70
CA LEU A 25 -16.75 -20.75 -22.09
C LEU A 25 -15.38 -21.18 -22.63
N ALA A 26 -14.49 -21.71 -21.78
CA ALA A 26 -13.18 -22.24 -22.19
C ALA A 26 -13.21 -23.20 -23.40
N PRO A 27 -14.15 -24.16 -23.54
CA PRO A 27 -14.21 -25.02 -24.73
C PRO A 27 -14.51 -24.25 -26.04
N ILE A 28 -15.19 -23.10 -25.98
CA ILE A 28 -15.45 -22.25 -27.15
C ILE A 28 -14.16 -21.50 -27.54
N LEU A 29 -13.35 -21.11 -26.56
CA LEU A 29 -12.07 -20.43 -26.79
C LEU A 29 -11.01 -21.34 -27.44
N GLN A 30 -11.13 -22.66 -27.31
CA GLN A 30 -10.24 -23.61 -28.01
C GLN A 30 -10.41 -23.61 -29.54
N ALA A 31 -11.53 -23.07 -30.05
CA ALA A 31 -11.74 -22.90 -31.49
C ALA A 31 -10.94 -21.72 -32.09
N VAL A 32 -10.33 -20.87 -31.26
CA VAL A 32 -9.55 -19.71 -31.71
C VAL A 32 -8.16 -20.17 -32.19
N PRO A 33 -7.74 -19.84 -33.43
CA PRO A 33 -6.41 -20.17 -33.92
C PRO A 33 -5.29 -19.59 -33.05
N SER A 34 -4.27 -20.41 -32.75
CA SER A 34 -3.13 -20.01 -31.90
C SER A 34 -2.32 -18.83 -32.46
N VAL A 35 -2.40 -18.58 -33.77
CA VAL A 35 -1.74 -17.45 -34.43
C VAL A 35 -2.34 -16.10 -34.01
N ALA A 36 -3.61 -16.09 -33.58
CA ALA A 36 -4.30 -14.85 -33.18
C ALA A 36 -3.80 -14.29 -31.83
N THR A 37 -3.24 -15.11 -30.95
CA THR A 37 -2.77 -14.68 -29.62
C THR A 37 -1.35 -14.10 -29.65
N ALA A 38 -0.55 -14.45 -30.66
CA ALA A 38 0.82 -13.95 -30.81
C ALA A 38 0.94 -12.41 -30.82
N PRO A 39 0.19 -11.64 -31.63
CA PRO A 39 0.30 -10.17 -31.63
C PRO A 39 -0.16 -9.55 -30.30
N VAL A 40 -1.12 -10.18 -29.61
CA VAL A 40 -1.60 -9.72 -28.29
C VAL A 40 -0.49 -9.84 -27.26
N LEU A 41 0.23 -10.97 -27.22
CA LEU A 41 1.35 -11.18 -26.29
C LEU A 41 2.49 -10.19 -26.53
N VAL A 42 2.79 -9.86 -27.80
CA VAL A 42 3.81 -8.85 -28.14
C VAL A 42 3.41 -7.46 -27.64
N LEU A 43 2.16 -7.05 -27.88
CA LEU A 43 1.66 -5.75 -27.44
C LEU A 43 1.67 -5.63 -25.91
N VAL A 44 1.16 -6.65 -25.21
CA VAL A 44 1.15 -6.68 -23.74
C VAL A 44 2.59 -6.64 -23.20
N GLY A 45 3.51 -7.42 -23.77
CA GLY A 45 4.92 -7.40 -23.40
C GLY A 45 5.56 -6.00 -23.57
N ALA A 46 5.27 -5.33 -24.68
CA ALA A 46 5.74 -3.96 -24.92
C ALA A 46 5.18 -2.96 -23.90
N MET A 47 3.91 -3.09 -23.53
CA MET A 47 3.30 -2.22 -22.51
C MET A 47 3.87 -2.47 -21.12
N MET A 48 4.14 -3.73 -20.75
CA MET A 48 4.72 -4.07 -19.44
C MET A 48 6.17 -3.61 -19.31
N MET A 49 6.92 -3.53 -20.42
CA MET A 49 8.29 -3.03 -20.39
C MET A 49 8.39 -1.55 -19.98
N GLY A 50 7.32 -0.77 -20.17
CA GLY A 50 7.24 0.60 -19.67
C GLY A 50 7.40 0.70 -18.14
N GLU A 51 6.90 -0.29 -17.41
CA GLU A 51 7.00 -0.31 -15.94
C GLU A 51 8.42 -0.63 -15.44
N ALA A 52 9.24 -1.31 -16.25
CA ALA A 52 10.65 -1.52 -15.92
C ALA A 52 11.46 -0.20 -15.90
N GLY A 53 10.93 0.86 -16.52
CA GLY A 53 11.50 2.21 -16.47
C GLY A 53 11.35 2.91 -15.12
N HIS A 54 10.42 2.49 -14.26
CA HIS A 54 10.22 3.06 -12.91
C HIS A 54 11.27 2.58 -11.89
N ILE A 55 12.18 1.68 -12.30
CA ILE A 55 13.24 1.15 -11.44
C ILE A 55 14.35 2.20 -11.31
N ASP A 56 14.81 2.45 -10.08
CA ASP A 56 15.93 3.35 -9.82
C ASP A 56 17.27 2.70 -10.24
N TRP A 57 17.67 2.98 -11.49
CA TRP A 57 18.90 2.48 -12.09
C TRP A 57 20.17 3.11 -11.51
N THR A 58 20.05 4.19 -10.73
CA THR A 58 21.21 4.87 -10.14
C THR A 58 21.78 4.11 -8.94
N ARG A 59 20.94 3.33 -8.26
CA ARG A 59 21.32 2.54 -7.09
C ARG A 59 21.67 1.12 -7.51
N MET A 60 22.96 0.77 -7.49
CA MET A 60 23.45 -0.58 -7.83
C MET A 60 22.79 -1.68 -6.99
N ALA A 61 22.46 -1.40 -5.73
CA ALA A 61 21.76 -2.33 -4.84
C ALA A 61 20.37 -2.77 -5.35
N THR A 62 19.74 -1.97 -6.20
CA THR A 62 18.42 -2.24 -6.79
C THR A 62 18.52 -2.56 -8.28
N ALA A 63 19.41 -1.88 -9.00
CA ALA A 63 19.62 -2.05 -10.44
C ALA A 63 20.15 -3.44 -10.81
N VAL A 64 21.15 -3.95 -10.07
CA VAL A 64 21.77 -5.26 -10.38
C VAL A 64 20.80 -6.42 -10.18
N PRO A 65 20.08 -6.56 -9.05
CA PRO A 65 19.11 -7.66 -8.89
C PRO A 65 17.93 -7.55 -9.85
N ALA A 66 17.46 -6.34 -10.16
CA ALA A 66 16.38 -6.13 -11.13
C ALA A 66 16.79 -6.57 -12.54
N PHE A 67 17.98 -6.18 -12.99
CA PHE A 67 18.54 -6.61 -14.27
C PHE A 67 18.71 -8.14 -14.35
N LEU A 68 19.27 -8.74 -13.29
CA LEU A 68 19.49 -10.17 -13.22
C LEU A 68 18.17 -10.96 -13.28
N CYS A 69 17.15 -10.51 -12.55
CA CYS A 69 15.81 -11.09 -12.61
C CYS A 69 15.25 -11.06 -14.05
N MET A 70 15.36 -9.91 -14.71
CA MET A 70 14.80 -9.69 -16.05
C MET A 70 15.47 -10.56 -17.12
N VAL A 71 16.77 -10.81 -17.02
CA VAL A 71 17.53 -11.61 -18.00
C VAL A 71 17.42 -13.12 -17.71
N ILE A 72 17.42 -13.53 -16.44
CA ILE A 72 17.36 -14.96 -16.08
C ILE A 72 15.99 -15.57 -16.41
N GLN A 73 14.92 -14.78 -16.30
CA GLN A 73 13.56 -15.24 -16.54
C GLN A 73 13.34 -15.86 -17.95
N PRO A 74 13.67 -15.16 -19.06
CA PRO A 74 13.60 -15.76 -20.39
C PRO A 74 14.67 -16.83 -20.59
N PHE A 75 15.86 -16.69 -19.99
CA PHE A 75 16.96 -17.64 -20.18
C PHE A 75 16.66 -19.02 -19.59
N THR A 76 15.95 -19.07 -18.46
CA THR A 76 15.62 -20.31 -17.75
C THR A 76 14.26 -20.87 -18.17
N PHE A 77 13.54 -20.18 -19.06
CA PHE A 77 12.15 -20.49 -19.45
C PHE A 77 11.22 -20.69 -18.24
N SER A 78 11.55 -20.07 -17.10
CA SER A 78 10.85 -20.22 -15.82
C SER A 78 10.76 -18.89 -15.11
N ILE A 79 9.53 -18.44 -14.89
CA ILE A 79 9.23 -17.20 -14.16
C ILE A 79 9.74 -17.31 -12.71
N ALA A 80 9.53 -18.46 -12.08
CA ALA A 80 9.92 -18.69 -10.69
C ALA A 80 11.44 -18.58 -10.49
N ASN A 81 12.25 -19.21 -11.35
CA ASN A 81 13.71 -19.18 -11.22
C ASN A 81 14.29 -17.76 -11.44
N GLY A 82 13.72 -16.98 -12.35
CA GLY A 82 14.11 -15.57 -12.53
C GLY A 82 13.88 -14.75 -11.26
N ILE A 83 12.69 -14.88 -10.66
CA ILE A 83 12.33 -14.21 -9.41
C ILE A 83 13.25 -14.64 -8.27
N TYR A 84 13.53 -15.94 -8.13
CA TYR A 84 14.43 -16.44 -7.08
C TYR A 84 15.84 -15.88 -7.22
N ALA A 85 16.39 -15.82 -8.43
CA ALA A 85 17.72 -15.27 -8.65
C ALA A 85 17.79 -13.77 -8.32
N GLY A 86 16.77 -12.99 -8.71
CA GLY A 86 16.67 -11.57 -8.36
C GLY A 86 16.56 -11.33 -6.85
N LEU A 87 15.73 -12.10 -6.16
CA LEU A 87 15.57 -12.04 -4.70
C LEU A 87 16.85 -12.46 -3.97
N LEU A 88 17.49 -13.54 -4.40
CA LEU A 88 18.74 -14.02 -3.81
C LEU A 88 19.83 -12.97 -3.92
N PHE A 89 19.97 -12.33 -5.09
CA PHE A 89 20.97 -11.29 -5.31
C PHE A 89 20.67 -10.03 -4.49
N THR A 90 19.38 -9.67 -4.34
CA THR A 90 18.95 -8.58 -3.43
C THR A 90 19.33 -8.90 -1.98
N LEU A 91 19.10 -10.13 -1.52
CA LEU A 91 19.43 -10.58 -0.17
C LEU A 91 20.94 -10.52 0.10
N ILE A 92 21.75 -10.99 -0.86
CA ILE A 92 23.22 -10.95 -0.77
C ILE A 92 23.71 -9.51 -0.68
N LEU A 93 23.23 -8.61 -1.54
CA LEU A 93 23.58 -7.18 -1.50
C LEU A 93 23.22 -6.54 -0.17
N PHE A 94 22.05 -6.85 0.37
CA PHE A 94 21.60 -6.33 1.66
C PHE A 94 22.47 -6.84 2.82
N PHE A 95 22.94 -8.08 2.72
CA PHE A 95 23.83 -8.69 3.71
C PHE A 95 25.26 -8.11 3.63
N THR A 96 25.81 -7.93 2.42
CA THR A 96 27.18 -7.45 2.21
C THR A 96 27.32 -5.94 2.44
N THR A 97 26.30 -5.14 2.11
CA THR A 97 26.36 -3.67 2.22
C THR A 97 26.15 -3.19 3.67
N GLY A 98 25.72 -4.06 4.60
CA GLY A 98 25.55 -3.72 6.01
C GLY A 98 24.33 -2.83 6.32
N ASP A 99 23.66 -2.30 5.30
CA ASP A 99 22.41 -1.54 5.40
C ASP A 99 21.27 -2.32 6.06
N PHE A 100 21.35 -3.66 6.12
CA PHE A 100 20.39 -4.49 6.85
C PHE A 100 20.25 -4.11 8.32
N LEU A 101 21.35 -3.75 9.01
CA LEU A 101 21.30 -3.34 10.41
C LEU A 101 20.66 -1.95 10.59
N ILE A 102 20.86 -1.05 9.62
CA ILE A 102 20.25 0.28 9.61
C ILE A 102 18.76 0.16 9.25
N TYR A 103 18.43 -0.72 8.31
CA TYR A 103 17.07 -1.01 7.89
C TYR A 103 16.26 -1.67 8.99
N ILE A 104 16.79 -2.71 9.68
CA ILE A 104 16.10 -3.31 10.82
C ILE A 104 15.94 -2.30 11.97
N ARG A 105 16.97 -1.51 12.27
CA ARG A 105 16.85 -0.45 13.29
C ARG A 105 15.76 0.57 12.95
N GLY A 106 15.65 0.94 11.67
CA GLY A 106 14.60 1.83 11.17
C GLY A 106 13.22 1.17 11.12
N ALA A 107 13.14 -0.11 10.75
CA ALA A 107 11.90 -0.88 10.65
C ALA A 107 11.31 -1.13 12.04
N MET A 108 12.12 -1.51 13.02
CA MET A 108 11.70 -1.68 14.41
C MET A 108 11.26 -0.33 15.01
N ALA A 109 11.94 0.77 14.65
CA ALA A 109 11.56 2.11 15.12
C ALA A 109 10.21 2.59 14.56
N ARG A 110 9.84 2.17 13.34
CA ARG A 110 8.55 2.50 12.73
C ARG A 110 7.45 1.54 13.14
N ASP A 111 7.75 0.26 13.31
CA ASP A 111 6.80 -0.72 13.85
C ASP A 111 6.31 -0.30 15.25
N GLN A 112 7.22 0.23 16.08
CA GLN A 112 6.86 0.78 17.38
C GLN A 112 6.00 2.06 17.28
N ALA A 113 6.24 2.92 16.28
CA ALA A 113 5.46 4.13 16.05
C ALA A 113 4.06 3.83 15.46
N ASP A 114 3.99 2.90 14.51
CA ASP A 114 2.76 2.47 13.84
C ASP A 114 1.90 1.63 14.79
N ALA A 115 2.51 0.79 15.65
CA ALA A 115 1.80 0.06 16.71
C ALA A 115 1.27 0.99 17.80
N VAL A 116 2.01 2.03 18.20
CA VAL A 116 1.54 3.05 19.15
C VAL A 116 0.41 3.89 18.54
N GLN A 117 0.48 4.25 17.26
CA GLN A 117 -0.57 4.99 16.56
C GLN A 117 -1.83 4.13 16.33
N ALA A 118 -1.67 2.83 16.05
CA ALA A 118 -2.76 1.86 15.92
C ALA A 118 -3.47 1.57 17.26
N VAL A 119 -2.74 1.56 18.38
CA VAL A 119 -3.30 1.45 19.75
C VAL A 119 -3.93 2.77 20.22
N ALA A 120 -3.44 3.93 19.77
CA ALA A 120 -4.01 5.24 20.10
C ALA A 120 -5.29 5.58 19.29
N ALA A 121 -5.44 5.03 18.08
CA ALA A 121 -6.60 5.27 17.20
C ALA A 121 -7.98 4.86 17.78
N PRO A 122 -8.16 3.72 18.48
CA PRO A 122 -9.48 3.33 18.99
C PRO A 122 -9.94 4.10 20.24
N THR A 123 -9.05 4.73 21.02
CA THR A 123 -9.45 5.39 22.27
C THR A 123 -10.05 6.79 22.05
N ALA A 124 -9.73 7.47 20.95
CA ALA A 124 -10.35 8.76 20.60
C ALA A 124 -11.78 8.62 20.04
N ALA A 125 -12.18 7.42 19.60
CA ALA A 125 -13.52 7.13 19.07
C ALA A 125 -14.46 6.49 20.12
N GLY A 126 -14.01 6.37 21.37
CA GLY A 126 -14.67 5.59 22.43
C GLY A 126 -15.32 6.37 23.57
N LEU A 127 -15.42 7.70 23.53
CA LEU A 127 -16.18 8.46 24.53
C LEU A 127 -17.04 9.56 23.89
N HIS A 128 -18.36 9.28 23.84
CA HIS A 128 -19.52 10.08 23.41
C HIS A 128 -19.76 10.15 21.88
N ALA A 129 -20.89 9.70 21.31
CA ALA A 129 -22.18 9.37 21.88
C ALA A 129 -23.01 8.48 20.92
N PRO A 130 -23.68 7.42 21.41
CA PRO A 130 -24.90 6.92 20.78
C PRO A 130 -26.08 7.81 21.20
N LEU A 131 -27.08 7.95 20.31
CA LEU A 131 -28.31 8.77 20.42
C LEU A 131 -28.24 10.16 19.77
N LEU A 132 -28.58 10.20 18.48
CA LEU A 132 -29.56 11.17 18.01
C LEU A 132 -30.32 10.58 16.81
N PRO A 133 -31.48 9.95 17.04
CA PRO A 133 -32.50 9.83 16.01
C PRO A 133 -33.07 11.23 15.76
N GLY A 134 -33.12 11.64 14.49
CA GLY A 134 -33.68 12.93 14.05
C GLY A 134 -32.61 13.92 13.59
N ARG A 135 -32.35 13.98 12.29
CA ARG A 135 -31.61 15.09 11.64
C ARG A 135 -32.45 15.68 10.52
N ASP A 136 -33.71 15.92 10.87
CA ASP A 136 -34.72 16.53 10.04
C ASP A 136 -35.45 17.55 10.92
N ALA A 137 -34.75 18.63 11.25
CA ALA A 137 -35.28 19.94 11.64
C ALA A 137 -34.10 20.92 11.77
N GLU A 138 -34.33 22.19 11.42
CA GLU A 138 -33.36 23.31 11.36
C GLU A 138 -32.51 23.30 10.07
N VAL A 139 -33.05 23.60 8.88
CA VAL A 139 -33.68 24.87 8.45
C VAL A 139 -32.78 26.08 8.69
N GLY A 140 -32.45 26.76 7.60
CA GLY A 140 -32.48 28.23 7.59
C GLY A 140 -31.13 28.93 7.58
N GLY A 141 -30.79 29.48 6.41
CA GLY A 141 -30.48 30.91 6.31
C GLY A 141 -29.10 31.40 6.74
N GLY A 142 -28.28 31.75 5.75
CA GLY A 142 -27.70 33.09 5.68
C GLY A 142 -26.53 33.48 6.60
N LEU A 143 -25.36 33.61 5.96
CA LEU A 143 -24.27 34.59 6.21
C LEU A 143 -23.34 34.32 7.43
N PRO A 144 -22.21 35.05 7.56
CA PRO A 144 -20.99 34.90 6.76
C PRO A 144 -19.73 34.70 7.65
N GLY A 145 -18.73 33.99 7.15
CA GLY A 145 -17.35 34.12 7.63
C GLY A 145 -17.04 33.73 9.08
N THR A 146 -16.92 32.44 9.37
CA THR A 146 -15.91 31.97 10.32
C THR A 146 -15.21 30.74 9.76
N SER A 147 -13.93 30.91 9.44
CA SER A 147 -13.07 29.88 8.86
C SER A 147 -13.01 28.64 9.76
N PRO A 148 -12.94 27.41 9.20
CA PRO A 148 -12.83 26.16 9.97
C PRO A 148 -11.47 25.99 10.71
N LEU A 149 -10.67 27.05 10.79
CA LEU A 149 -9.31 27.05 11.34
C LEU A 149 -9.25 27.35 12.86
N SER A 150 -10.33 27.86 13.48
CA SER A 150 -10.31 28.25 14.90
C SER A 150 -10.53 27.06 15.86
N THR A 151 -11.40 26.12 15.50
CA THR A 151 -11.68 24.93 16.33
C THR A 151 -10.57 23.86 16.30
N ALA A 152 -9.72 23.85 15.27
CA ALA A 152 -8.56 22.96 15.20
C ALA A 152 -7.41 23.41 16.13
N SER A 153 -7.26 24.72 16.37
CA SER A 153 -6.24 25.26 17.26
C SER A 153 -6.49 24.86 18.72
N HIS A 154 -7.75 24.91 19.16
CA HIS A 154 -8.12 24.58 20.55
C HIS A 154 -7.92 23.09 20.89
N ALA A 155 -8.08 22.18 19.93
CA ALA A 155 -7.79 20.76 20.11
C ALA A 155 -6.28 20.47 20.22
N SER A 156 -5.45 21.23 19.50
CA SER A 156 -3.99 21.05 19.52
C SER A 156 -3.32 21.49 20.84
N HIS A 157 -3.94 22.40 21.59
CA HIS A 157 -3.44 22.85 22.88
C HIS A 157 -3.67 21.83 24.01
N PHE A 158 -4.80 21.12 24.01
CA PHE A 158 -5.05 20.03 24.95
C PHE A 158 -4.14 18.81 24.70
N GLN A 159 -3.83 18.53 23.43
CA GLN A 159 -2.93 17.41 23.07
C GLN A 159 -1.46 17.67 23.44
N ARG A 160 -1.01 18.94 23.43
CA ARG A 160 0.34 19.28 23.91
C ARG A 160 0.45 19.20 25.43
N GLN A 161 -0.62 19.52 26.17
CA GLN A 161 -0.62 19.42 27.63
C GLN A 161 -0.61 17.95 28.11
N SER A 162 -1.34 17.04 27.45
CA SER A 162 -1.30 15.61 27.80
C SER A 162 0.06 14.97 27.51
N LEU A 163 0.71 15.32 26.40
CA LEU A 163 2.07 14.83 26.08
C LEU A 163 3.11 15.30 27.11
N SER A 164 3.03 16.53 27.61
CA SER A 164 3.94 17.03 28.65
C SER A 164 3.76 16.33 30.01
N ALA A 165 2.53 15.94 30.36
CA ALA A 165 2.24 15.19 31.57
C ALA A 165 2.75 13.74 31.48
N THR A 166 2.64 13.10 30.31
CA THR A 166 3.13 11.73 30.09
C THR A 166 4.67 11.66 30.02
N THR A 167 5.34 12.67 29.42
CA THR A 167 6.82 12.73 29.43
C THR A 167 7.37 12.91 30.85
N ALA A 168 6.70 13.71 31.70
CA ALA A 168 7.10 13.87 33.10
C ALA A 168 6.93 12.58 33.93
N GLN A 169 5.92 11.76 33.63
CA GLN A 169 5.71 10.48 34.31
C GLN A 169 6.70 9.39 33.88
N ALA A 170 7.15 9.39 32.63
CA ALA A 170 8.11 8.41 32.11
C ALA A 170 9.52 8.58 32.70
N THR A 171 9.93 9.81 33.03
CA THR A 171 11.25 10.07 33.66
C THR A 171 11.34 9.58 35.12
N ASN A 172 10.21 9.45 35.83
CA ASN A 172 10.18 9.01 37.23
C ASN A 172 10.20 7.47 37.41
N ILE A 173 10.16 6.70 36.31
CA ILE A 173 10.25 5.22 36.35
C ILE A 173 11.68 4.72 36.08
N VAL A 174 12.59 5.62 35.66
CA VAL A 174 14.00 5.30 35.34
C VAL A 174 14.97 5.80 36.42
N ARG A 175 14.46 6.32 37.54
CA ARG A 175 15.23 6.71 38.73
C ARG A 175 14.84 5.85 39.92
#